data_AF-A0A3D0WCD4-F1
#
_entry.id   AF-A0A3D0WCD4-F1
#
_cell.length_a   1.000
_cell.length_b   1.000
_cell.length_c   1.000
_cell.angle_alpha   90.00
_cell.angle_beta   90.00
_cell.angle_gamma   90.00
#
_symmetry.space_group_name_H-M   'P 1'
#
loop_
_entity.id
_entity.type
_entity.pdbx_description
1 polymer ?
#
loop_
_entity_poly.entity_id
_entity_poly.type
_entity_poly.pdbx_seq_one_letter_code
_entity_poly.pdbx_strand_id
1 'polypeptide(L)'
;MPDWISTAPTDTRTGPSLSRSQSTSLFSVSTSGALSFYDTAPLVETLNRLVDWDLLNDGPVRVSVGAVEIQSGNFRYFDNRLGDRLDARHIMASGALPPGFAPVEIDGKLYWDGGLVSNTPLTHVLDHQDRAMLVFQCDLFSSTAEPPRTLMDVMAREKEIRYSSRTRWVSAEAVRRRGVRDAIRRVLDKLPARMATDPDVEALAALATEHPLSLVQLIHRANAWEGGSRDYEFSQRTMREHWQAGRNAVADTMANSRVLAENIVDGRTAAFDLTPRHPHG
;
A
#
# COMPACT_ATOMS: atom_id res chain seq x y z
N MET A 1 31.63 -39.26 -2.63
CA MET A 1 31.55 -37.80 -2.38
C MET A 1 32.79 -37.15 -2.95
N PRO A 2 32.63 -36.35 -4.02
CA PRO A 2 33.62 -35.34 -4.35
C PRO A 2 33.02 -33.98 -4.77
N ASP A 3 33.80 -32.93 -4.52
CA ASP A 3 33.71 -31.58 -5.08
C ASP A 3 33.67 -31.58 -6.61
N TRP A 4 32.59 -31.09 -7.22
CA TRP A 4 32.57 -30.50 -8.58
C TRP A 4 31.14 -30.05 -8.97
N ILE A 5 30.92 -28.74 -9.01
CA ILE A 5 30.15 -27.90 -9.96
C ILE A 5 30.23 -26.51 -9.32
N SER A 6 31.38 -25.87 -9.42
CA SER A 6 31.71 -24.93 -10.50
C SER A 6 30.90 -23.63 -10.42
N THR A 7 31.57 -22.64 -9.84
CA THR A 7 31.55 -21.25 -10.30
C THR A 7 31.14 -21.10 -11.77
N ALA A 8 30.15 -20.26 -12.02
CA ALA A 8 30.02 -19.51 -13.26
C ALA A 8 29.59 -18.08 -12.89
N PRO A 9 30.45 -17.06 -13.10
CA PRO A 9 30.02 -15.68 -13.12
C PRO A 9 29.39 -15.44 -14.50
N THR A 10 28.06 -15.42 -14.57
CA THR A 10 27.37 -14.86 -15.74
C THR A 10 27.08 -13.41 -15.46
N ASP A 11 28.00 -12.58 -15.95
CA ASP A 11 27.81 -11.18 -16.28
C ASP A 11 26.47 -10.99 -16.99
N THR A 12 25.46 -10.70 -16.20
CA THR A 12 24.28 -9.98 -16.64
C THR A 12 24.56 -8.55 -16.21
N ARG A 13 24.55 -7.60 -17.17
CA ARG A 13 24.44 -6.16 -16.90
C ARG A 13 23.12 -5.91 -16.17
N THR A 14 23.10 -6.31 -14.91
CA THR A 14 22.14 -5.94 -13.89
C THR A 14 22.42 -4.48 -13.59
N GLY A 15 21.36 -3.67 -13.54
CA GLY A 15 21.48 -2.35 -12.93
C GLY A 15 22.03 -2.47 -11.50
N PRO A 16 22.48 -1.37 -10.88
CA PRO A 16 22.99 -1.41 -9.51
C PRO A 16 21.98 -2.10 -8.58
N SER A 17 22.45 -3.09 -7.81
CA SER A 17 21.63 -3.84 -6.87
C SER A 17 21.10 -2.92 -5.76
N LEU A 18 19.82 -3.04 -5.41
CA LEU A 18 19.19 -2.25 -4.35
C LEU A 18 19.58 -2.74 -2.95
N SER A 19 20.07 -3.97 -2.82
CA SER A 19 20.51 -4.53 -1.54
C SER A 19 21.64 -5.54 -1.69
N ARG A 20 22.31 -5.89 -0.58
CA ARG A 20 23.34 -6.94 -0.53
C ARG A 20 23.00 -7.94 0.57
N SER A 21 23.10 -9.24 0.28
CA SER A 21 22.87 -10.29 1.29
C SER A 21 23.93 -10.21 2.40
N GLN A 22 23.51 -10.38 3.66
CA GLN A 22 24.39 -10.42 4.82
C GLN A 22 24.08 -11.65 5.70
N SER A 23 25.12 -12.19 6.34
CA SER A 23 24.99 -13.32 7.24
C SER A 23 24.56 -12.83 8.62
N THR A 24 23.33 -13.17 9.03
CA THR A 24 22.74 -12.75 10.30
C THR A 24 22.34 -13.97 11.11
N SER A 25 22.80 -14.04 12.37
CA SER A 25 22.48 -15.12 13.30
C SER A 25 21.19 -14.82 14.06
N LEU A 26 20.28 -15.80 14.15
CA LEU A 26 19.00 -15.69 14.85
C LEU A 26 19.13 -15.55 16.39
N PHE A 27 20.31 -15.84 16.95
CA PHE A 27 20.50 -15.97 18.40
C PHE A 27 21.59 -15.04 18.99
N SER A 28 22.23 -14.19 18.19
CA SER A 28 23.26 -13.26 18.67
C SER A 28 22.71 -11.84 18.84
N VAL A 29 23.08 -11.18 19.95
CA VAL A 29 22.91 -9.73 20.10
C VAL A 29 23.77 -9.03 19.05
N SER A 30 23.14 -8.32 18.13
CA SER A 30 23.80 -7.65 17.02
C SER A 30 23.65 -6.13 17.09
N THR A 31 24.67 -5.41 16.59
CA THR A 31 24.54 -3.99 16.22
C THR A 31 23.54 -3.85 15.07
N SER A 32 22.82 -2.74 14.96
CA SER A 32 21.65 -2.53 14.08
C SER A 32 21.77 -3.03 12.63
N GLY A 33 22.98 -3.10 12.06
CA GLY A 33 23.24 -3.66 10.73
C GLY A 33 23.10 -5.19 10.60
N ALA A 34 23.05 -5.94 11.71
CA ALA A 34 22.90 -7.39 11.75
C ALA A 34 21.55 -7.82 12.36
N LEU A 35 20.50 -7.01 12.16
CA LEU A 35 19.10 -7.34 12.47
C LEU A 35 18.28 -7.66 11.22
N SER A 36 18.92 -7.79 10.06
CA SER A 36 18.27 -8.08 8.78
C SER A 36 19.09 -8.99 7.88
N PHE A 37 18.46 -9.57 6.86
CA PHE A 37 19.14 -10.39 5.86
C PHE A 37 19.82 -9.56 4.75
N TYR A 38 19.47 -8.28 4.62
CA TYR A 38 19.95 -7.41 3.54
C TYR A 38 20.50 -6.07 4.05
N ASP A 39 21.63 -5.64 3.47
CA ASP A 39 22.15 -4.25 3.50
C ASP A 39 21.39 -3.39 2.48
N THR A 40 20.83 -2.26 2.92
CA THR A 40 20.07 -1.33 2.07
C THR A 40 20.82 -0.03 1.76
N ALA A 41 22.11 0.09 2.09
CA ALA A 41 22.92 1.25 1.70
C ALA A 41 22.87 1.58 0.18
N PRO A 42 22.89 0.59 -0.75
CA PRO A 42 22.75 0.88 -2.18
C PRO A 42 21.39 1.49 -2.59
N LEU A 43 20.33 1.22 -1.82
CA LEU A 43 19.01 1.80 -2.05
C LEU A 43 19.02 3.31 -1.78
N VAL A 44 19.75 3.77 -0.75
CA VAL A 44 19.91 5.21 -0.45
C VAL A 44 20.48 5.94 -1.65
N GLU A 45 21.58 5.44 -2.21
CA GLU A 45 22.26 6.03 -3.35
C GLU A 45 21.34 6.06 -4.58
N THR A 46 20.61 4.97 -4.81
CA THR A 46 19.66 4.88 -5.92
C THR A 46 18.51 5.87 -5.78
N LEU A 47 17.92 6.00 -4.59
CA LEU A 47 16.85 6.95 -4.32
C LEU A 47 17.35 8.38 -4.51
N ASN A 48 18.51 8.73 -3.94
CA ASN A 48 19.09 10.07 -4.09
C ASN A 48 19.46 10.42 -5.53
N ARG A 49 19.73 9.42 -6.38
CA ARG A 49 20.01 9.63 -7.80
C ARG A 49 18.74 9.77 -8.65
N LEU A 50 17.64 9.13 -8.26
CA LEU A 50 16.42 9.03 -9.08
C LEU A 50 15.29 9.96 -8.61
N VAL A 51 15.27 10.33 -7.34
CA VAL A 51 14.23 11.17 -6.75
C VAL A 51 14.71 12.61 -6.68
N ASP A 52 13.96 13.50 -7.31
CA ASP A 52 14.08 14.93 -7.09
C ASP A 52 13.34 15.27 -5.78
N TRP A 53 14.11 15.43 -4.69
CA TRP A 53 13.56 15.67 -3.36
C TRP A 53 12.92 17.04 -3.21
N ASP A 54 13.38 18.04 -3.95
CA ASP A 54 12.80 19.38 -3.91
C ASP A 54 11.46 19.37 -4.66
N LEU A 55 11.38 18.73 -5.83
CA LEU A 55 10.10 18.51 -6.50
C LEU A 55 9.13 17.69 -5.64
N LEU A 56 9.63 16.65 -4.96
CA LEU A 56 8.79 15.82 -4.10
C LEU A 56 8.26 16.62 -2.90
N ASN A 57 9.10 17.43 -2.24
CA ASN A 57 8.67 18.17 -1.05
C ASN A 57 7.90 19.44 -1.38
N ASP A 58 8.29 20.18 -2.41
CA ASP A 58 7.79 21.54 -2.68
C ASP A 58 6.90 21.61 -3.94
N GLY A 59 6.78 20.51 -4.69
CA GLY A 59 5.98 20.43 -5.91
C GLY A 59 4.46 20.34 -5.70
N PRO A 60 3.65 20.14 -6.74
CA PRO A 60 2.18 20.19 -6.61
C PRO A 60 1.57 18.91 -6.01
N VAL A 61 2.33 17.82 -5.90
CA VAL A 61 1.83 16.51 -5.48
C VAL A 61 2.06 16.31 -3.98
N ARG A 62 1.00 15.98 -3.25
CA ARG A 62 1.09 15.52 -1.85
C ARG A 62 1.53 14.06 -1.82
N VAL A 63 2.49 13.74 -0.97
CA VAL A 63 3.01 12.39 -0.76
C VAL A 63 2.98 12.08 0.73
N SER A 64 2.41 10.94 1.08
CA SER A 64 2.37 10.41 2.44
C SER A 64 2.95 9.00 2.45
N VAL A 65 3.87 8.71 3.37
CA VAL A 65 4.47 7.37 3.55
C VAL A 65 4.27 6.89 4.98
N GLY A 66 3.85 5.63 5.15
CA GLY A 66 3.51 5.06 6.45
C GLY A 66 4.63 4.19 6.99
N ALA A 67 4.97 4.33 8.26
CA ALA A 67 5.93 3.47 8.94
C ALA A 67 5.52 3.21 10.39
N VAL A 68 6.01 2.11 10.97
CA VAL A 68 5.74 1.75 12.37
C VAL A 68 6.98 2.04 13.20
N GLU A 69 6.83 2.87 14.23
CA GLU A 69 7.87 3.11 15.21
C GLU A 69 8.02 1.91 16.14
N ILE A 70 9.23 1.37 16.27
CA ILE A 70 9.45 0.04 16.84
C ILE A 70 9.26 -0.01 18.35
N GLN A 71 9.72 0.99 19.09
CA GLN A 71 9.69 0.96 20.54
C GLN A 71 8.27 1.15 21.06
N SER A 72 7.51 2.07 20.45
CA SER A 72 6.14 2.33 20.87
C SER A 72 5.10 1.47 20.14
N GLY A 73 5.45 0.86 19.00
CA GLY A 73 4.51 0.18 18.10
C GLY A 73 3.54 1.11 17.38
N ASN A 74 3.73 2.44 17.47
CA ASN A 74 2.80 3.40 16.90
C ASN A 74 3.07 3.59 15.41
N PHE A 75 1.98 3.61 14.64
CA PHE A 75 2.03 3.91 13.22
C PHE A 75 2.04 5.41 12.99
N ARG A 76 2.92 5.88 12.11
CA ARG A 76 3.07 7.29 11.73
C ARG A 76 3.03 7.43 10.22
N TYR A 77 2.33 8.45 9.74
CA TYR A 77 2.49 8.96 8.39
C TYR A 77 3.50 10.10 8.40
N PHE A 78 4.47 10.03 7.49
CA PHE A 78 5.30 11.18 7.12
C PHE A 78 4.73 11.79 5.86
N ASP A 79 4.50 13.11 5.86
CA ASP A 79 3.74 13.78 4.81
C ASP A 79 4.33 15.14 4.44
N ASN A 80 4.61 15.34 3.15
CA ASN A 80 5.23 16.56 2.64
C ASN A 80 4.35 17.82 2.75
N ARG A 81 3.06 17.69 3.11
CA ARG A 81 2.13 18.80 3.33
C ARG A 81 1.73 18.97 4.79
N LEU A 82 2.08 18.02 5.66
CA LEU A 82 1.74 18.07 7.09
C LEU A 82 2.96 18.26 8.00
N GLY A 83 3.99 18.94 7.48
CA GLY A 83 5.13 19.41 8.26
C GLY A 83 6.40 18.54 8.20
N ASP A 84 6.39 17.42 7.48
CA ASP A 84 7.59 16.62 7.24
C ASP A 84 8.32 17.06 5.96
N ARG A 85 9.65 16.98 5.96
CA ARG A 85 10.46 16.97 4.73
C ARG A 85 10.94 15.55 4.48
N LEU A 86 10.46 14.97 3.39
CA LEU A 86 10.74 13.59 3.01
C LEU A 86 12.10 13.46 2.33
N ASP A 87 12.77 12.35 2.62
CA ASP A 87 14.04 11.94 2.04
C ASP A 87 14.08 10.41 1.88
N ALA A 88 15.23 9.87 1.46
CA ALA A 88 15.41 8.43 1.26
C ALA A 88 15.03 7.59 2.49
N ARG A 89 15.28 8.07 3.71
CA ARG A 89 15.03 7.33 4.95
C ARG A 89 13.55 7.05 5.13
N HIS A 90 12.69 8.00 4.77
CA HIS A 90 11.24 7.87 4.89
C HIS A 90 10.69 6.79 3.95
N ILE A 91 11.20 6.74 2.71
CA ILE A 91 10.83 5.71 1.73
C ILE A 91 11.33 4.34 2.19
N MET A 92 12.59 4.28 2.64
CA MET A 92 13.20 3.04 3.13
C MET A 92 12.49 2.50 4.36
N ALA A 93 12.14 3.36 5.33
CA ALA A 93 11.37 2.97 6.51
C ALA A 93 10.02 2.36 6.12
N SER A 94 9.30 2.98 5.19
CA SER A 94 8.00 2.50 4.71
C SER A 94 8.08 1.15 3.99
N GLY A 95 9.24 0.76 3.46
CA GLY A 95 9.48 -0.52 2.78
C GLY A 95 10.34 -1.51 3.57
N ALA A 96 10.70 -1.20 4.82
CA ALA A 96 11.62 -1.99 5.63
C ALA A 96 10.90 -3.20 6.27
N LEU A 97 10.43 -4.14 5.44
CA LEU A 97 9.64 -5.27 5.88
C LEU A 97 10.50 -6.26 6.68
N PRO A 98 10.22 -6.49 7.98
CA PRO A 98 10.98 -7.44 8.78
C PRO A 98 10.62 -8.89 8.41
N PRO A 99 11.56 -9.86 8.52
CA PRO A 99 12.97 -9.69 8.91
C PRO A 99 13.91 -9.34 7.74
N GLY A 100 13.37 -9.06 6.55
CA GLY A 100 14.16 -8.84 5.34
C GLY A 100 15.08 -7.62 5.45
N PHE A 101 14.54 -6.49 5.91
CA PHE A 101 15.25 -5.21 5.95
C PHE A 101 15.45 -4.69 7.38
N ALA A 102 16.59 -4.04 7.60
CA ALA A 102 16.92 -3.43 8.88
C ALA A 102 15.99 -2.26 9.17
N PRO A 103 15.70 -1.98 10.45
CA PRO A 103 14.96 -0.79 10.82
C PRO A 103 15.73 0.47 10.40
N VAL A 104 15.00 1.50 9.99
CA VAL A 104 15.58 2.77 9.55
C VAL A 104 15.43 3.81 10.66
N GLU A 105 16.51 4.51 10.98
CA GLU A 105 16.51 5.58 11.98
C GLU A 105 16.09 6.92 11.35
N ILE A 106 15.06 7.54 11.93
CA ILE A 106 14.57 8.88 11.58
C ILE A 106 14.40 9.65 12.89
N ASP A 107 15.09 10.77 13.03
CA ASP A 107 15.04 11.66 14.20
C ASP A 107 15.19 10.94 15.55
N GLY A 108 16.16 10.00 15.62
CA GLY A 108 16.47 9.24 16.83
C GLY A 108 15.50 8.09 17.15
N LYS A 109 14.55 7.79 16.26
CA LYS A 109 13.60 6.67 16.40
C LYS A 109 13.77 5.66 15.28
N LEU A 110 13.56 4.39 15.60
CA LEU A 110 13.67 3.28 14.65
C LEU A 110 12.31 2.91 14.07
N TYR A 111 12.26 2.73 12.75
CA TYR A 111 11.04 2.48 12.00
C TYR A 111 11.14 1.22 11.13
N TRP A 112 10.01 0.50 11.03
CA TRP A 112 9.77 -0.58 10.10
C TRP A 112 8.62 -0.27 9.14
N ASP A 113 8.48 -1.14 8.14
CA ASP A 113 7.44 -1.09 7.11
C ASP A 113 6.05 -0.84 7.69
N GLY A 114 5.37 0.14 7.09
CA GLY A 114 4.03 0.56 7.49
C GLY A 114 2.95 -0.47 7.24
N GLY A 115 3.16 -1.35 6.27
CA GLY A 115 2.30 -2.47 5.91
C GLY A 115 1.96 -3.35 7.11
N LEU A 116 2.90 -3.51 8.07
CA LEU A 116 2.67 -4.19 9.35
C LEU A 116 1.40 -3.73 10.07
N VAL A 117 1.04 -2.45 9.93
CA VAL A 117 -0.16 -1.84 10.53
C VAL A 117 -1.19 -1.44 9.47
N SER A 118 -0.78 -0.94 8.30
CA SER A 118 -1.68 -0.52 7.23
C SER A 118 -1.02 -0.62 5.84
N ASN A 119 -1.48 -1.55 5.02
CA ASN A 119 -1.05 -1.69 3.62
C ASN A 119 -1.90 -0.85 2.64
N THR A 120 -2.95 -0.19 3.12
CA THR A 120 -3.82 0.65 2.28
C THR A 120 -4.17 1.93 3.05
N PRO A 121 -3.49 3.06 2.77
CA PRO A 121 -3.67 4.31 3.51
C PRO A 121 -4.95 5.06 3.13
N LEU A 122 -5.99 4.37 2.67
CA LEU A 122 -7.26 4.99 2.25
C LEU A 122 -7.87 5.79 3.41
N THR A 123 -7.86 5.27 4.64
CA THR A 123 -8.35 6.02 5.81
C THR A 123 -7.61 7.34 5.98
N HIS A 124 -6.29 7.35 5.86
CA HIS A 124 -5.51 8.59 5.98
C HIS A 124 -5.86 9.60 4.89
N VAL A 125 -6.04 9.14 3.65
CA VAL A 125 -6.49 9.98 2.53
C VAL A 125 -7.87 10.57 2.82
N LEU A 126 -8.81 9.77 3.33
CA LEU A 126 -10.18 10.20 3.60
C LEU A 126 -10.29 11.12 4.82
N ASP A 127 -9.49 10.89 5.86
CA ASP A 127 -9.46 11.75 7.05
C ASP A 127 -8.90 13.14 6.74
N HIS A 128 -8.14 13.29 5.65
CA HIS A 128 -7.61 14.56 5.16
C HIS A 128 -8.22 15.00 3.82
N GLN A 129 -9.40 14.49 3.46
CA GLN A 129 -10.07 14.86 2.22
C GLN A 129 -10.62 16.29 2.29
N ASP A 130 -10.20 17.14 1.35
CA ASP A 130 -10.61 18.55 1.25
C ASP A 130 -11.37 18.88 -0.06
N ARG A 131 -11.54 17.88 -0.93
CA ARG A 131 -12.17 18.03 -2.25
C ARG A 131 -12.70 16.71 -2.79
N ALA A 132 -13.46 16.79 -3.87
CA ALA A 132 -13.87 15.60 -4.61
C ALA A 132 -12.64 14.84 -5.12
N MET A 133 -12.63 13.51 -4.97
CA MET A 133 -11.46 12.69 -5.31
C MET A 133 -11.81 11.46 -6.14
N LEU A 134 -10.95 11.15 -7.10
CA LEU A 134 -10.86 9.84 -7.73
C LEU A 134 -9.63 9.13 -7.16
N VAL A 135 -9.84 7.98 -6.52
CA VAL A 135 -8.78 7.20 -5.87
C VAL A 135 -8.59 5.90 -6.63
N PHE A 136 -7.38 5.66 -7.11
CA PHE A 136 -6.95 4.36 -7.62
C PHE A 136 -6.22 3.61 -6.51
N GLN A 137 -6.87 2.57 -6.00
CA GLN A 137 -6.33 1.71 -4.95
C GLN A 137 -5.73 0.46 -5.59
N CYS A 138 -4.40 0.36 -5.58
CA CYS A 138 -3.69 -0.82 -6.04
C CYS A 138 -3.57 -1.83 -4.90
N ASP A 139 -4.16 -3.02 -5.05
CA ASP A 139 -3.98 -4.14 -4.14
C ASP A 139 -3.10 -5.20 -4.80
N LEU A 140 -1.90 -5.41 -4.25
CA LEU A 140 -0.93 -6.37 -4.77
C LEU A 140 -1.13 -7.79 -4.20
N PHE A 141 -2.01 -7.96 -3.21
CA PHE A 141 -2.23 -9.24 -2.54
C PHE A 141 -3.59 -9.84 -2.91
N SER A 142 -3.69 -10.47 -4.08
CA SER A 142 -4.88 -11.28 -4.39
C SER A 142 -4.97 -12.50 -3.50
N SER A 143 -6.18 -12.80 -3.01
CA SER A 143 -6.45 -14.09 -2.38
C SER A 143 -6.33 -15.21 -3.42
N THR A 144 -5.28 -16.01 -3.33
CA THR A 144 -5.20 -17.29 -4.04
C THR A 144 -6.20 -18.29 -3.44
N ALA A 145 -6.77 -19.15 -4.29
CA ALA A 145 -7.81 -20.12 -3.92
C ALA A 145 -7.25 -21.51 -3.59
N GLU A 146 -6.00 -21.81 -3.98
CA GLU A 146 -5.43 -23.14 -3.76
C GLU A 146 -4.86 -23.29 -2.34
N PRO A 147 -5.06 -24.46 -1.70
CA PRO A 147 -4.44 -24.76 -0.42
C PRO A 147 -2.90 -24.72 -0.52
N PRO A 148 -2.19 -24.16 0.48
CA PRO A 148 -0.74 -24.14 0.50
C PRO A 148 -0.19 -25.58 0.51
N ARG A 149 0.84 -25.85 -0.30
CA ARG A 149 1.45 -27.19 -0.43
C ARG A 149 2.85 -27.27 0.19
N THR A 150 3.47 -26.12 0.45
CA THR A 150 4.79 -25.99 1.09
C THR A 150 4.74 -25.01 2.25
N LEU A 151 5.76 -25.04 3.13
CA LEU A 151 5.87 -24.07 4.23
C LEU A 151 6.02 -22.63 3.71
N MET A 152 6.70 -22.44 2.57
CA MET A 152 6.80 -21.14 1.91
C MET A 152 5.42 -20.65 1.45
N ASP A 153 4.57 -21.54 0.93
CA ASP A 153 3.20 -21.19 0.57
C ASP A 153 2.37 -20.82 1.81
N VAL A 154 2.59 -21.49 2.94
CA VAL A 154 1.93 -21.13 4.21
C VAL A 154 2.32 -19.73 4.66
N MET A 155 3.62 -19.40 4.64
CA MET A 155 4.12 -18.06 5.01
C MET A 155 3.60 -16.97 4.04
N ALA A 156 3.65 -17.23 2.74
CA ALA A 156 3.09 -16.33 1.72
C ALA A 156 1.59 -16.14 1.93
N ARG A 157 0.85 -17.22 2.26
CA ARG A 157 -0.59 -17.18 2.50
C ARG A 157 -0.95 -16.42 3.77
N GLU A 158 -0.19 -16.59 4.85
CA GLU A 158 -0.35 -15.86 6.11
C GLU A 158 -0.20 -14.35 5.88
N LYS A 159 0.85 -13.96 5.15
CA LYS A 159 1.09 -12.57 4.70
C LYS A 159 -0.07 -12.04 3.84
N GLU A 160 -0.50 -12.81 2.83
CA GLU A 160 -1.65 -12.45 1.97
C GLU A 160 -2.92 -12.23 2.80
N ILE A 161 -3.25 -13.14 3.73
CA ILE A 161 -4.44 -13.02 4.58
C ILE A 161 -4.35 -11.78 5.47
N ARG A 162 -3.20 -11.57 6.11
CA ARG A 162 -2.97 -10.43 7.01
C ARG A 162 -3.18 -9.09 6.29
N TYR A 163 -2.61 -8.92 5.10
CA TYR A 163 -2.70 -7.66 4.35
C TYR A 163 -4.03 -7.50 3.61
N SER A 164 -4.47 -8.48 2.83
CA SER A 164 -5.71 -8.38 2.03
C SER A 164 -6.98 -8.24 2.88
N SER A 165 -7.04 -8.90 4.05
CA SER A 165 -8.19 -8.79 4.95
C SER A 165 -8.30 -7.38 5.53
N ARG A 166 -7.16 -6.76 5.85
CA ARG A 166 -7.12 -5.39 6.37
C ARG A 166 -7.49 -4.38 5.28
N THR A 167 -6.98 -4.54 4.06
CA THR A 167 -7.37 -3.72 2.90
C THR A 167 -8.88 -3.72 2.70
N ARG A 168 -9.49 -4.91 2.65
CA ARG A 168 -10.95 -5.05 2.49
C ARG A 168 -11.72 -4.43 3.65
N TRP A 169 -11.25 -4.61 4.88
CA TRP A 169 -11.91 -4.03 6.06
C TRP A 169 -11.87 -2.49 6.04
N VAL A 170 -10.72 -1.90 5.70
CA VAL A 170 -10.58 -0.43 5.59
C VAL A 170 -11.50 0.13 4.51
N SER A 171 -11.53 -0.48 3.32
CA SER A 171 -12.45 -0.07 2.26
C SER A 171 -13.91 -0.22 2.70
N ALA A 172 -14.29 -1.34 3.32
CA ALA A 172 -15.66 -1.56 3.81
C ALA A 172 -16.06 -0.56 4.90
N GLU A 173 -15.16 -0.24 5.82
CA GLU A 173 -15.38 0.75 6.88
C GLU A 173 -15.55 2.15 6.30
N ALA A 174 -14.76 2.52 5.29
CA ALA A 174 -14.94 3.78 4.57
C ALA A 174 -16.34 3.86 3.94
N VAL A 175 -16.80 2.79 3.28
CA VAL A 175 -18.17 2.72 2.72
C VAL A 175 -19.22 2.85 3.83
N ARG A 176 -19.05 2.13 4.94
CA ARG A 176 -19.99 2.16 6.07
C ARG A 176 -20.11 3.56 6.67
N ARG A 177 -18.98 4.24 6.88
CA ARG A 177 -18.93 5.62 7.40
C ARG A 177 -19.69 6.59 6.50
N ARG A 178 -19.57 6.45 5.17
CA ARG A 178 -20.34 7.26 4.20
C ARG A 178 -21.84 6.99 4.30
N GLY A 179 -22.24 5.72 4.35
CA GLY A 179 -23.64 5.35 4.53
C GLY A 179 -24.29 5.93 5.80
N VAL A 180 -23.52 6.02 6.90
CA VAL A 180 -23.95 6.70 8.14
C VAL A 180 -24.11 8.20 7.91
N ARG A 181 -23.13 8.87 7.26
CA ARG A 181 -23.21 10.31 6.97
C ARG A 181 -24.40 10.66 6.06
N ASP A 182 -24.67 9.85 5.05
CA ASP A 182 -25.85 10.02 4.19
C ASP A 182 -27.16 9.84 4.97
N ALA A 183 -27.19 8.91 5.93
CA ALA A 183 -28.34 8.80 6.81
C ALA A 183 -28.51 10.05 7.69
N ILE A 184 -27.42 10.62 8.20
CA ILE A 184 -27.45 11.89 8.94
C ILE A 184 -28.00 13.01 8.05
N ARG A 185 -27.51 13.17 6.81
CA ARG A 185 -28.04 14.19 5.87
C ARG A 185 -29.54 14.05 5.65
N ARG A 186 -30.01 12.83 5.33
CA ARG A 186 -31.45 12.58 5.13
C ARG A 186 -32.30 12.85 6.37
N VAL A 187 -31.71 12.81 7.58
CA VAL A 187 -32.37 13.20 8.81
C VAL A 187 -32.36 14.73 8.96
N LEU A 188 -31.21 15.38 8.73
CA LEU A 188 -31.07 16.84 8.75
C LEU A 188 -32.04 17.52 7.79
N ASP A 189 -32.21 16.98 6.57
CA ASP A 189 -33.14 17.48 5.55
C ASP A 189 -34.62 17.45 5.99
N LYS A 190 -34.95 16.61 6.99
CA LYS A 190 -36.31 16.50 7.55
C LYS A 190 -36.53 17.39 8.76
N LEU A 191 -35.47 18.00 9.31
CA LEU A 191 -35.59 18.86 10.48
C LEU A 191 -36.24 20.19 10.08
N PRO A 192 -37.13 20.75 10.92
CA PRO A 192 -37.68 22.07 10.70
C PRO A 192 -36.58 23.15 10.63
N ALA A 193 -36.70 24.11 9.71
CA ALA A 193 -35.70 25.17 9.51
C ALA A 193 -35.34 25.97 10.78
N ARG A 194 -36.26 26.08 11.74
CA ARG A 194 -36.01 26.72 13.05
C ARG A 194 -34.89 26.05 13.86
N MET A 195 -34.60 24.77 13.61
CA MET A 195 -33.56 24.00 14.30
C MET A 195 -32.20 24.12 13.62
N ALA A 196 -32.09 24.83 12.49
CA ALA A 196 -30.82 24.95 11.77
C ALA A 196 -29.71 25.68 12.55
N THR A 197 -30.08 26.46 13.56
CA THR A 197 -29.17 27.19 14.46
C THR A 197 -28.99 26.48 15.80
N ASP A 198 -29.57 25.30 15.97
CA ASP A 198 -29.36 24.48 17.16
C ASP A 198 -27.92 23.93 17.14
N PRO A 199 -27.14 24.09 18.22
CA PRO A 199 -25.74 23.66 18.26
C PRO A 199 -25.52 22.18 17.92
N ASP A 200 -26.44 21.29 18.32
CA ASP A 200 -26.32 19.86 18.05
C ASP A 200 -26.61 19.56 16.57
N VAL A 201 -27.52 20.31 15.95
CA VAL A 201 -27.84 20.22 14.52
C VAL A 201 -26.67 20.73 13.68
N GLU A 202 -26.05 21.84 14.07
CA GLU A 202 -24.84 22.36 13.42
C GLU A 202 -23.68 21.37 13.53
N ALA A 203 -23.46 20.77 14.70
CA ALA A 203 -22.44 19.75 14.90
C ALA A 203 -22.67 18.51 14.02
N LEU A 204 -23.92 18.02 13.95
CA LEU A 204 -24.29 16.91 13.08
C LEU A 204 -24.12 17.25 11.59
N ALA A 205 -24.47 18.48 11.18
CA ALA A 205 -24.28 18.95 9.80
C ALA A 205 -22.78 19.01 9.43
N ALA A 206 -21.93 19.46 10.35
CA ALA A 206 -20.48 19.44 10.17
C ALA A 206 -19.95 17.99 10.00
N LEU A 207 -20.42 17.05 10.84
CA LEU A 207 -20.05 15.64 10.74
C LEU A 207 -20.55 14.96 9.45
N ALA A 208 -21.67 15.43 8.91
CA ALA A 208 -22.26 14.93 7.68
C ALA A 208 -21.65 15.56 6.41
N THR A 209 -20.86 16.63 6.54
CA THR A 209 -20.20 17.27 5.40
C THR A 209 -19.11 16.34 4.86
N GLU A 210 -19.14 16.08 3.56
CA GLU A 210 -18.13 15.25 2.91
C GLU A 210 -17.96 15.66 1.45
N HIS A 211 -16.83 15.27 0.86
CA HIS A 211 -16.61 15.43 -0.56
C HIS A 211 -16.85 14.13 -1.33
N PRO A 212 -17.31 14.21 -2.60
CA PRO A 212 -17.47 13.05 -3.46
C PRO A 212 -16.20 12.19 -3.55
N LEU A 213 -16.36 10.87 -3.62
CA LEU A 213 -15.27 9.92 -3.78
C LEU A 213 -15.65 8.85 -4.80
N SER A 214 -14.84 8.71 -5.84
CA SER A 214 -14.84 7.56 -6.72
C SER A 214 -13.64 6.67 -6.37
N LEU A 215 -13.89 5.45 -5.93
CA LEU A 215 -12.84 4.49 -5.59
C LEU A 215 -12.75 3.41 -6.69
N VAL A 216 -11.60 3.32 -7.33
CA VAL A 216 -11.28 2.32 -8.36
C VAL A 216 -10.28 1.35 -7.76
N GLN A 217 -10.65 0.07 -7.65
CA GLN A 217 -9.79 -0.97 -7.11
C GLN A 217 -9.06 -1.70 -8.24
N LEU A 218 -7.73 -1.60 -8.25
CA LEU A 218 -6.85 -2.30 -9.17
C LEU A 218 -6.23 -3.49 -8.42
N ILE A 219 -6.88 -4.65 -8.51
CA ILE A 219 -6.44 -5.86 -7.82
C ILE A 219 -5.49 -6.64 -8.72
N HIS A 220 -4.23 -6.76 -8.32
CA HIS A 220 -3.27 -7.63 -8.98
C HIS A 220 -3.61 -9.08 -8.68
N ARG A 221 -3.87 -9.87 -9.72
CA ARG A 221 -4.09 -11.32 -9.62
C ARG A 221 -2.79 -12.02 -10.00
N ALA A 222 -2.09 -12.53 -9.00
CA ALA A 222 -0.83 -13.26 -9.18
C ALA A 222 -1.08 -14.53 -10.03
N ASN A 223 -0.12 -14.87 -10.88
CA ASN A 223 -0.20 -16.09 -11.67
C ASN A 223 0.13 -17.32 -10.79
N ALA A 224 -0.54 -18.45 -11.05
CA ALA A 224 -0.39 -19.68 -10.25
C ALA A 224 1.05 -20.23 -10.19
N TRP A 225 1.91 -19.88 -11.14
CA TRP A 225 3.32 -20.30 -11.20
C TRP A 225 4.29 -19.43 -10.36
N GLU A 226 3.84 -18.32 -9.80
CA GLU A 226 4.73 -17.42 -9.04
C GLU A 226 5.13 -17.98 -7.66
N GLY A 227 4.48 -19.05 -7.18
CA GLY A 227 4.92 -19.84 -6.02
C GLY A 227 5.19 -19.03 -4.74
N GLY A 228 6.01 -19.59 -3.84
CA GLY A 228 6.40 -18.98 -2.57
C GLY A 228 7.58 -17.99 -2.65
N SER A 229 8.19 -17.78 -3.83
CA SER A 229 9.35 -16.87 -4.03
C SER A 229 8.98 -15.49 -4.56
N ARG A 230 7.69 -15.17 -4.68
CA ARG A 230 7.12 -13.90 -5.18
C ARG A 230 7.82 -12.64 -4.66
N ASP A 231 8.18 -12.64 -3.39
CA ASP A 231 8.78 -11.47 -2.73
C ASP A 231 10.24 -11.17 -3.17
N TYR A 232 10.90 -12.09 -3.88
CA TYR A 232 12.31 -11.97 -4.28
C TYR A 232 12.57 -12.24 -5.77
N GLU A 233 11.52 -12.42 -6.57
CA GLU A 233 11.61 -12.72 -8.00
C GLU A 233 11.63 -11.43 -8.82
N PHE A 234 12.84 -10.92 -9.07
CA PHE A 234 13.08 -9.68 -9.83
C PHE A 234 13.73 -9.92 -11.19
N SER A 235 13.55 -11.08 -11.81
CA SER A 235 14.06 -11.28 -13.17
C SER A 235 13.41 -10.30 -14.15
N GLN A 236 14.16 -9.94 -15.19
CA GLN A 236 13.68 -9.01 -16.21
C GLN A 236 12.36 -9.48 -16.84
N ARG A 237 12.17 -10.81 -16.97
CA ARG A 237 10.94 -11.39 -17.47
C ARG A 237 9.77 -11.08 -16.54
N THR A 238 9.87 -11.46 -15.27
CA THR A 238 8.80 -11.23 -14.27
C THR A 238 8.47 -9.75 -14.12
N MET A 239 9.47 -8.87 -14.10
CA MET A 239 9.24 -7.41 -14.07
C MET A 239 8.43 -6.92 -15.28
N ARG A 240 8.74 -7.38 -16.49
CA ARG A 240 7.99 -7.00 -17.70
C ARG A 240 6.56 -7.53 -17.67
N GLU A 241 6.37 -8.76 -17.18
CA GLU A 241 5.05 -9.37 -17.00
C GLU A 241 4.21 -8.56 -16.00
N HIS A 242 4.76 -8.21 -14.83
CA HIS A 242 4.08 -7.36 -13.85
C HIS A 242 3.73 -5.96 -14.39
N TRP A 243 4.65 -5.31 -15.10
CA TRP A 243 4.35 -4.02 -15.73
C TRP A 243 3.26 -4.12 -16.79
N GLN A 244 3.25 -5.20 -17.58
CA GLN A 244 2.19 -5.42 -18.56
C GLN A 244 0.85 -5.70 -17.89
N ALA A 245 0.84 -6.50 -16.81
CA ALA A 245 -0.36 -6.76 -16.03
C ALA A 245 -0.97 -5.47 -15.46
N GLY A 246 -0.13 -4.57 -14.91
CA GLY A 246 -0.57 -3.25 -14.44
C GLY A 246 -1.15 -2.38 -15.56
N ARG A 247 -0.50 -2.33 -16.73
CA ARG A 247 -1.02 -1.62 -17.91
C ARG A 247 -2.37 -2.17 -18.36
N ASN A 248 -2.51 -3.49 -18.44
CA ASN A 248 -3.76 -4.15 -18.84
C ASN A 248 -4.87 -3.84 -17.83
N ALA A 249 -4.60 -3.94 -16.52
CA ALA A 249 -5.60 -3.66 -15.48
C ALA A 249 -6.14 -2.22 -15.58
N VAL A 250 -5.27 -1.25 -15.84
CA VAL A 250 -5.69 0.14 -16.07
C VAL A 250 -6.48 0.26 -17.37
N ALA A 251 -6.02 -0.34 -18.46
CA ALA A 251 -6.70 -0.30 -19.76
C ALA A 251 -8.11 -0.91 -19.70
N ASP A 252 -8.25 -2.08 -19.08
CA ASP A 252 -9.54 -2.76 -18.89
C ASP A 252 -10.50 -1.91 -18.05
N THR A 253 -9.99 -1.31 -16.97
CA THR A 253 -10.77 -0.40 -16.12
C THR A 253 -11.25 0.83 -16.90
N MET A 254 -10.39 1.39 -17.75
CA MET A 254 -10.73 2.54 -18.61
C MET A 254 -11.65 2.15 -19.77
N ALA A 255 -11.54 0.95 -20.33
CA ALA A 255 -12.41 0.49 -21.43
C ALA A 255 -13.84 0.20 -20.95
N ASN A 256 -13.98 -0.31 -19.72
CA ASN A 256 -15.27 -0.57 -19.08
C ASN A 256 -15.87 0.68 -18.40
N SER A 257 -15.23 1.86 -18.57
CA SER A 257 -15.59 3.12 -17.91
C SER A 257 -16.94 3.73 -18.32
N ARG A 258 -17.67 3.13 -19.27
CA ARG A 258 -19.04 3.56 -19.60
C ARG A 258 -20.02 3.37 -18.43
N VAL A 259 -19.63 2.64 -17.37
CA VAL A 259 -20.38 2.49 -16.11
C VAL A 259 -19.89 3.46 -15.00
N LEU A 260 -18.73 4.10 -15.18
CA LEU A 260 -18.09 4.99 -14.17
C LEU A 260 -18.50 6.47 -14.26
N ALA A 261 -19.32 6.82 -15.26
CA ALA A 261 -19.91 8.15 -15.44
C ALA A 261 -21.43 8.15 -15.25
N GLU A 262 -21.99 7.17 -14.55
CA GLU A 262 -23.31 7.36 -13.94
C GLU A 262 -23.12 8.07 -12.61
N ASN A 263 -23.47 9.36 -12.65
CA ASN A 263 -23.46 10.29 -11.53
C ASN A 263 -23.89 9.64 -10.21
N ILE A 264 -23.08 9.89 -9.18
CA ILE A 264 -23.41 9.68 -7.77
C ILE A 264 -24.51 10.68 -7.40
N VAL A 265 -25.73 10.42 -7.85
CA VAL A 265 -26.97 11.01 -7.31
C VAL A 265 -27.59 10.06 -6.26
N ASP A 266 -27.23 8.76 -6.28
CA ASP A 266 -27.96 7.75 -5.50
C ASP A 266 -27.19 7.11 -4.32
N GLY A 267 -25.98 7.55 -4.00
CA GLY A 267 -25.30 7.15 -2.75
C GLY A 267 -25.03 5.65 -2.56
N ARG A 268 -25.13 4.83 -3.62
CA ARG A 268 -24.79 3.40 -3.56
C ARG A 268 -23.32 3.23 -3.92
N THR A 269 -22.47 3.20 -2.90
CA THR A 269 -21.06 2.86 -3.08
C THR A 269 -20.95 1.38 -3.47
N ALA A 270 -20.67 1.09 -4.72
CA ALA A 270 -20.25 -0.23 -5.15
C ALA A 270 -18.72 -0.24 -5.26
N ALA A 271 -18.07 -1.03 -4.41
CA ALA A 271 -16.70 -1.45 -4.69
C ALA A 271 -16.76 -2.37 -5.91
N PHE A 272 -16.34 -1.87 -7.07
CA PHE A 272 -16.37 -2.64 -8.30
C PHE A 272 -15.05 -3.41 -8.45
N ASP A 273 -15.13 -4.74 -8.39
CA ASP A 273 -14.12 -5.62 -9.01
C ASP A 273 -14.53 -5.82 -10.47
N LEU A 274 -13.85 -5.12 -11.39
CA LEU A 274 -14.10 -5.17 -12.84
C LEU A 274 -13.13 -6.08 -13.59
N THR A 275 -12.31 -6.88 -12.90
CA THR A 275 -11.38 -7.77 -13.60
C THR A 275 -12.04 -9.10 -13.96
N PRO A 276 -12.10 -9.51 -15.24
CA PRO A 276 -12.76 -10.74 -15.66
C PRO A 276 -12.19 -11.94 -14.91
N ARG A 277 -13.05 -12.71 -14.25
CA ARG A 277 -12.66 -14.01 -13.68
C ARG A 277 -12.41 -14.95 -14.86
N HIS A 278 -11.16 -15.31 -15.11
CA HIS A 278 -10.87 -16.43 -16.01
C HIS A 278 -11.48 -17.70 -15.39
N PRO A 279 -12.35 -18.42 -16.11
CA PRO A 279 -12.82 -19.72 -15.64
C PRO A 279 -11.66 -20.70 -15.63
N HIS A 280 -11.53 -21.42 -14.52
CA HIS A 280 -10.53 -22.46 -14.28
C HIS A 280 -10.41 -23.43 -15.47
N GLY A 281 -9.17 -23.69 -15.89
CA GLY A 281 -8.77 -24.90 -16.62
C GLY A 281 -8.04 -25.84 -15.66
#